data_AF-A0A7C3ZAF1-F1
#
_entry.id   AF-A0A7C3ZAF1-F1
#
_cell.length_a   1.000
_cell.length_b   1.000
_cell.length_c   1.000
_cell.angle_alpha   90.00
_cell.angle_beta   90.00
_cell.angle_gamma   90.00
#
_symmetry.space_group_name_H-M   'P 1'
#
loop_
_entity.id
_entity.type
_entity.pdbx_description
1 polymer ?
#
loop_
_entity_poly.entity_id
_entity_poly.type
_entity_poly.pdbx_seq_one_letter_code
_entity_poly.pdbx_strand_id
1 'polypeptide(L)' 'MLKVRFKTPGPGYRPVKWPPPGPYWRSGYDFGGKVVVIAYAEYLYQIYEYWPDAQELDVLEVGTEIAFSDRFPRPDWWK' A
#
# COMPACT_ATOMS: atom_id res chain seq x y z
N MET A 1 -0.67 2.61 -12.90
CA MET A 1 -0.63 2.45 -11.43
C MET A 1 0.54 3.19 -10.78
N LEU A 2 0.21 3.84 -9.67
CA LEU A 2 1.13 4.43 -8.71
C LEU A 2 1.55 3.38 -7.69
N LYS A 3 2.84 3.32 -7.37
CA LYS A 3 3.36 2.59 -6.21
C LYS A 3 3.52 3.57 -5.06
N VAL A 4 2.67 3.45 -4.05
CA VAL A 4 2.62 4.41 -2.95
C VAL A 4 3.10 3.74 -1.67
N ARG A 5 4.03 4.41 -0.98
CA ARG A 5 4.41 4.12 0.40
C ARG A 5 3.67 5.05 1.33
N PHE A 6 3.11 4.52 2.41
CA PHE A 6 2.47 5.33 3.44
C PHE A 6 2.53 4.61 4.78
N LYS A 7 2.12 5.30 5.84
CA LYS A 7 2.06 4.77 7.21
C LYS A 7 0.62 4.69 7.68
N THR A 8 0.30 3.69 8.50
CA THR A 8 -0.99 3.62 9.20
C THR A 8 -0.78 3.59 10.72
N PRO A 9 -1.66 4.24 11.51
CA PRO A 9 -1.60 4.18 12.96
C PRO A 9 -2.04 2.80 13.47
N GLY A 10 -1.29 2.26 14.43
CA GLY A 10 -1.60 0.98 15.07
C GLY A 10 -1.40 -0.25 14.18
N PRO A 11 -1.81 -1.45 14.63
CA PRO A 11 -1.56 -2.71 13.92
C PRO A 11 -2.42 -2.89 12.66
N GLY A 12 -3.39 -2.00 12.40
CA GLY A 12 -4.30 -2.07 11.27
C GLY A 12 -3.64 -1.55 10.00
N TYR A 13 -3.11 -2.46 9.18
CA TYR A 13 -2.56 -2.15 7.83
C TYR A 13 -3.41 -2.69 6.69
N ARG A 14 -4.47 -3.43 7.02
CA ARG A 14 -5.42 -3.97 6.04
C ARG A 14 -6.33 -2.85 5.55
N PRO A 15 -6.71 -2.86 4.27
CA PRO A 15 -7.64 -1.87 3.76
C PRO A 15 -9.02 -2.04 4.40
N VAL A 16 -9.77 -0.95 4.53
CA VAL A 16 -11.15 -0.94 5.05
C VAL A 16 -12.18 -1.46 4.03
N LYS A 17 -11.78 -1.59 2.76
CA LYS A 17 -12.55 -2.18 1.65
C LYS A 17 -11.73 -3.27 0.97
N TRP A 18 -12.39 -4.29 0.43
CA TRP A 18 -11.73 -5.41 -0.24
C TRP A 18 -12.42 -5.79 -1.56
N PRO A 19 -11.67 -6.08 -2.63
CA PRO A 19 -10.21 -5.94 -2.76
C PRO A 19 -9.80 -4.48 -3.02
N PRO A 20 -8.58 -4.06 -2.63
CA PRO A 20 -8.02 -2.78 -3.08
C PRO A 20 -7.75 -2.77 -4.60
N PRO A 21 -7.53 -1.58 -5.20
CA PRO A 21 -7.33 -1.45 -6.64
C PRO A 21 -6.07 -2.14 -7.16
N GLY A 22 -5.10 -2.39 -6.28
CA GLY A 22 -3.83 -3.05 -6.60
C GLY A 22 -3.26 -3.82 -5.40
N PRO A 23 -2.21 -4.61 -5.62
CA PRO A 23 -1.55 -5.37 -4.57
C PRO A 23 -0.93 -4.46 -3.52
N TYR A 24 -0.89 -4.94 -2.28
CA TYR A 24 -0.30 -4.23 -1.16
C TYR A 24 0.44 -5.16 -0.20
N TRP A 25 1.38 -4.61 0.54
CA TRP A 25 2.21 -5.33 1.50
C TRP A 25 2.47 -4.50 2.75
N ARG A 26 2.62 -5.19 3.88
CA ARG A 26 3.26 -4.63 5.08
C ARG A 26 4.78 -4.71 4.89
N SER A 27 5.45 -3.57 4.79
CA SER A 27 6.91 -3.50 4.59
C SER A 27 7.68 -3.44 5.91
N GLY A 28 7.01 -3.16 7.03
CA GLY A 28 7.61 -3.14 8.37
C GLY A 28 6.91 -2.16 9.31
N TYR A 29 7.65 -1.69 10.31
CA TYR A 29 7.24 -0.66 11.26
C TYR A 29 8.24 0.49 11.20
N ASP A 30 7.77 1.73 11.42
CA ASP A 30 8.66 2.86 11.64
C ASP A 30 9.13 2.93 13.11
N PHE A 31 10.04 3.85 13.42
CA PHE A 31 10.54 4.05 14.79
C PHE A 31 9.45 4.40 15.81
N GLY A 32 8.33 4.99 15.36
CA GLY A 32 7.19 5.33 16.20
C GLY A 32 6.16 4.20 16.34
N GLY A 33 6.41 3.02 15.77
CA GLY A 33 5.51 1.88 15.80
C GLY A 33 4.35 1.94 14.80
N LYS A 34 4.34 2.90 13.88
CA LYS A 34 3.37 2.93 12.77
C LYS A 34 3.71 1.85 11.76
N VAL A 35 2.70 1.24 11.14
CA VAL A 35 2.92 0.23 10.12
C VAL A 35 3.23 0.91 8.78
N VAL A 36 4.30 0.49 8.12
CA VAL A 36 4.65 0.97 6.77
C VAL A 36 4.00 0.05 5.74
N VAL A 37 3.19 0.64 4.86
CA VAL A 37 2.45 -0.06 3.79
C VAL A 37 3.00 0.39 2.44
N ILE A 38 3.14 -0.57 1.53
CA ILE A 38 3.36 -0.34 0.11
C ILE A 38 2.11 -0.83 -0.61
N ALA A 39 1.45 0.02 -1.38
CA ALA A 39 0.26 -0.35 -2.15
C ALA A 39 0.33 0.19 -3.57
N TYR A 40 -0.21 -0.57 -4.51
CA TYR A 40 -0.49 -0.09 -5.86
C TYR A 40 -1.92 0.48 -5.94
N ALA A 41 -2.06 1.62 -6.61
CA ALA A 41 -3.35 2.28 -6.86
C ALA A 41 -3.34 2.94 -8.23
N GLU A 42 -4.49 3.18 -8.85
CA GLU A 42 -4.56 3.96 -10.09
C GLU A 42 -4.39 5.45 -9.83
N TYR A 43 -4.95 5.92 -8.71
CA TYR A 43 -4.91 7.31 -8.32
C TYR A 43 -4.59 7.46 -6.84
N LEU A 44 -3.91 8.55 -6.47
CA LEU A 44 -3.47 8.77 -5.10
C LEU A 44 -4.64 8.84 -4.11
N TYR A 45 -5.79 9.40 -4.53
CA TYR A 45 -6.98 9.50 -3.66
C TYR A 45 -7.52 8.14 -3.22
N GLN A 46 -7.30 7.08 -4.01
CA GLN A 46 -7.73 5.73 -3.66
C GLN A 46 -6.99 5.22 -2.43
N ILE A 47 -5.78 5.70 -2.14
CA ILE A 47 -5.09 5.33 -0.90
C ILE A 47 -5.94 5.72 0.31
N TYR A 48 -6.55 6.90 0.34
CA TYR A 48 -7.43 7.32 1.42
C TYR A 48 -8.79 6.61 1.42
N GLU A 49 -9.29 6.17 0.27
CA GLU A 49 -10.55 5.40 0.21
C GLU A 49 -10.44 4.01 0.86
N TYR A 50 -9.26 3.41 0.80
CA TYR A 50 -8.97 2.07 1.32
C TYR A 50 -8.19 2.10 2.64
N TRP A 51 -7.42 3.15 2.90
CA TRP A 51 -6.72 3.42 4.15
C TRP A 51 -6.99 4.87 4.58
N PRO A 52 -8.15 5.17 5.18
CA PRO A 52 -8.53 6.53 5.57
C PRO A 52 -7.53 7.20 6.53
N ASP A 53 -6.89 6.39 7.38
CA ASP A 53 -5.90 6.84 8.35
C ASP A 53 -4.46 6.83 7.78
N ALA A 54 -4.29 6.75 6.45
CA ALA A 54 -2.98 6.81 5.81
C ALA A 54 -2.30 8.15 6.10
N GLN A 55 -1.02 8.08 6.47
CA GLN A 55 -0.18 9.23 6.80
C GLN A 55 1.12 9.16 6.01
N GLU A 56 1.75 10.33 5.78
CA GLU A 56 3.10 10.42 5.21
C GLU A 56 3.21 9.67 3.87
N LEU A 57 2.27 9.91 2.95
CA LEU A 57 2.23 9.29 1.64
C LEU A 57 3.42 9.75 0.79
N ASP A 58 4.03 8.80 0.09
CA ASP A 58 5.17 8.99 -0.79
C ASP A 58 4.98 8.14 -2.05
N VAL A 59 4.95 8.79 -3.22
CA VAL A 59 4.78 8.10 -4.51
C VAL A 59 6.16 7.68 -5.00
N LEU A 60 6.44 6.38 -4.91
CA LEU A 60 7.75 5.82 -5.25
C LEU A 60 7.93 5.68 -6.76
N GLU A 61 6.89 5.26 -7.46
CA GLU A 61 6.92 4.99 -8.91
C GLU A 61 5.58 5.36 -9.55
N VAL A 62 5.66 5.81 -10.80
CA VAL A 62 4.52 6.08 -11.68
C VAL A 62 4.73 5.25 -12.95
N GLY A 63 3.84 4.30 -13.23
CA GLY A 63 3.98 3.42 -14.39
C GLY A 63 2.67 2.74 -14.77
N THR A 64 2.67 1.97 -15.84
CA THR A 64 1.50 1.20 -16.28
C THR A 64 1.48 -0.23 -15.73
N GLU A 65 2.59 -0.72 -15.21
CA GLU A 65 2.77 -2.12 -14.80
C GLU A 65 3.12 -2.27 -13.31
N ILE A 66 2.68 -3.38 -12.72
CA ILE A 66 3.05 -3.77 -11.35
C ILE A 66 4.30 -4.64 -11.41
N ALA A 67 5.35 -4.23 -10.69
CA ALA A 67 6.56 -5.02 -10.55
C ALA A 67 6.53 -5.86 -9.27
N PHE A 68 6.59 -7.18 -9.41
CA PHE A 68 6.74 -8.11 -8.30
C PHE A 68 8.21 -8.47 -8.09
N SER A 69 8.59 -8.72 -6.84
CA SER A 69 9.96 -9.09 -6.44
C SER A 69 9.93 -10.03 -5.25
N ASP A 70 11.07 -10.60 -4.86
CA ASP A 70 11.14 -11.47 -3.67
C ASP A 70 10.68 -10.75 -2.39
N ARG A 71 10.91 -9.43 -2.29
CA ARG A 71 10.46 -8.60 -1.17
C ARG A 71 8.96 -8.24 -1.26
N PHE A 72 8.43 -8.13 -2.47
CA PHE A 72 7.03 -7.79 -2.74
C PHE A 72 6.46 -8.83 -3.72
N PRO A 73 6.26 -10.08 -3.25
CA PRO A 73 5.83 -11.15 -4.12
C PRO A 73 4.38 -10.91 -4.55
N ARG A 74 4.01 -11.48 -5.70
CA ARG A 74 2.62 -11.45 -6.17
C ARG A 74 1.70 -12.09 -5.12
N PRO A 75 0.72 -11.36 -4.57
CA PRO A 75 -0.20 -11.95 -3.60
C PRO A 75 -1.15 -12.96 -4.25
N ASP A 76 -1.49 -14.05 -3.56
CA ASP A 76 -2.38 -15.10 -4.09
C ASP A 76 -3.78 -14.59 -4.48
N TRP A 77 -4.25 -13.55 -3.80
CA TRP A 77 -5.53 -12.92 -4.08
C TRP A 77 -5.52 -12.01 -5.31
N TRP A 78 -4.33 -11.64 -5.81
CA TRP A 78 -4.15 -10.77 -6.95
C TRP A 78 -4.02 -11.60 -8.25
N LYS A 79 -5.12 -11.68 -9.01
CA LYS A 79 -5.23 -12.44 -10.27
C LYS A 79 -5.01 -11.57 -11.50
#